data_AF-A0A6J1Q168-F1
#
_entry.id   AF-A0A6J1Q168-F1
#
_cell.length_a   1.000
_cell.length_b   1.000
_cell.length_c   1.000
_cell.angle_alpha   90.00
_cell.angle_beta   90.00
_cell.angle_gamma   90.00
#
_symmetry.space_group_name_H-M   'P 1'
#
loop_
_entity.id
_entity.type
_entity.pdbx_description
1 polymer ?
#
loop_
_entity_poly.entity_id
_entity_poly.type
_entity_poly.pdbx_seq_one_letter_code
_entity_poly.pdbx_strand_id
1 'polypeptide(L)'
;MEFTTASERSKRRKTAEMRTTYSTEELSYATQMKLRSSGKLDAANIVKEVTTSSPTRASKYKAAFQATSNVAIPMSDDAALSVVVEAKLTKNQYSLIRQSMKEHHCNLYPPYDKVSQAKVRCYPPRSDVTITETSAEVKLQALLNHTAERILLVQNDVIKSLLQETVKHMNLICKWGCDGSSGQSEYKQKFANENSSDEHVFLTSLVPLQLLFVDCKSDSKIVIWKNPRPSSPRFCRPIRLQFLHEDVQSIVNEMHHIEEQIKSLDPFNTVVDGKEISITYDMIFTMIDGKVCNAVTSTKSTLRCYLCGITSKNINNLDLVKKQKIDKSNLRFGLSTLHAWIRLFECLLHLSYKLGIKKWQARSTEEKQITQDRKKIIQKGFKQQLGLIIDRPKPGYGSTNDGNTARRFFKNTSVSASITGVEETLIKRFHVILQTMSSGHDVNVKKFEQYALETAKLFVNTYPWYPMPITVHKILIHGPQIIESALLPIGQLSEDAQEARNKDIKKYRESFSRKCSRTKTMEDVFNWLTVSSDPYISSLRKLPQKKLNSFLPEAVELLVAPITSPNVERNYSDSEDDSEDESISEIL
;
A
#
# COMPACT_ATOMS: atom_id res chain seq x y z
N MET A 1 38.63 -0.71 -52.07
CA MET A 1 38.15 -0.99 -50.70
C MET A 1 38.94 -2.14 -50.10
N GLU A 2 39.62 -1.87 -48.99
CA GLU A 2 40.25 -2.90 -48.16
C GLU A 2 39.24 -3.99 -47.77
N PHE A 3 39.73 -5.21 -47.54
CA PHE A 3 38.87 -6.34 -47.17
C PHE A 3 38.15 -6.11 -45.84
N THR A 4 38.83 -5.44 -44.90
CA THR A 4 38.36 -5.11 -43.55
C THR A 4 37.17 -4.16 -43.54
N THR A 5 37.11 -3.22 -44.49
CA THR A 5 36.07 -2.17 -44.58
C THR A 5 34.95 -2.48 -45.57
N ALA A 6 35.00 -3.63 -46.26
CA ALA A 6 33.99 -4.04 -47.23
C ALA A 6 32.72 -4.62 -46.56
N SER A 7 31.56 -4.49 -47.21
CA SER A 7 30.32 -5.12 -46.76
C SER A 7 30.38 -6.66 -46.81
N GLU A 8 29.61 -7.36 -45.98
CA GLU A 8 29.60 -8.84 -45.92
C GLU A 8 29.30 -9.49 -47.29
N ARG A 9 28.38 -8.90 -48.07
CA ARG A 9 28.10 -9.36 -49.44
C ARG A 9 29.34 -9.25 -50.34
N SER A 10 30.10 -8.16 -50.21
CA SER A 10 31.33 -7.93 -50.98
C SER A 10 32.46 -8.85 -50.53
N LYS A 11 32.61 -9.11 -49.22
CA LYS A 11 33.59 -10.06 -48.68
C LYS A 11 33.33 -11.48 -49.21
N ARG A 12 32.08 -11.95 -49.18
CA ARG A 12 31.69 -13.27 -49.72
C ARG A 12 32.00 -13.44 -51.20
N ARG A 13 31.85 -12.36 -52.00
CA ARG A 13 32.21 -12.37 -53.43
C ARG A 13 33.73 -12.44 -53.60
N LYS A 14 34.49 -11.64 -52.85
CA LYS A 14 35.96 -11.62 -52.90
C LYS A 14 36.60 -12.94 -52.45
N THR A 15 35.97 -13.69 -51.54
CA THR A 15 36.45 -15.00 -51.09
C THR A 15 35.82 -16.19 -51.82
N ALA A 16 35.01 -15.95 -52.87
CA ALA A 16 34.31 -17.03 -53.58
C ALA A 16 35.29 -18.03 -54.21
N GLU A 17 36.29 -17.52 -54.93
CA GLU A 17 37.31 -18.34 -55.58
C GLU A 17 38.08 -19.20 -54.57
N MET A 18 38.55 -18.61 -53.45
CA MET A 18 39.25 -19.39 -52.41
C MET A 18 38.40 -20.52 -51.82
N ARG A 19 37.09 -20.32 -51.67
CA ARG A 19 36.18 -21.34 -51.14
C ARG A 19 35.81 -22.41 -52.15
N THR A 20 35.93 -22.14 -53.45
CA THR A 20 35.71 -23.13 -54.51
C THR A 20 36.97 -23.91 -54.83
N THR A 21 38.14 -23.29 -54.69
CA THR A 21 39.43 -23.86 -55.11
C THR A 21 40.05 -24.75 -54.04
N TYR A 22 39.86 -24.46 -52.75
CA TYR A 22 40.53 -25.17 -51.64
C TYR A 22 39.55 -25.88 -50.71
N SER A 23 39.99 -26.98 -50.10
CA SER A 23 39.19 -27.73 -49.13
C SER A 23 39.05 -27.00 -47.80
N THR A 24 38.07 -27.42 -46.98
CA THR A 24 37.87 -26.83 -45.64
C THR A 24 39.10 -27.08 -44.75
N GLU A 25 39.75 -28.22 -44.88
CA GLU A 25 40.97 -28.60 -44.15
C GLU A 25 42.16 -27.72 -44.56
N GLU A 26 42.35 -27.50 -45.86
CA GLU A 26 43.40 -26.64 -46.40
C GLU A 26 43.22 -25.19 -45.95
N LEU A 27 41.99 -24.67 -46.04
CA LEU A 27 41.66 -23.32 -45.58
C LEU A 27 41.82 -23.17 -44.06
N SER A 28 41.48 -24.19 -43.29
CA SER A 28 41.64 -24.21 -41.83
C SER A 28 43.11 -24.21 -41.43
N TYR A 29 43.93 -25.02 -42.10
CA TYR A 29 45.38 -25.07 -41.87
C TYR A 29 46.08 -23.78 -42.30
N ALA A 30 45.72 -23.22 -43.47
CA ALA A 30 46.23 -21.93 -43.92
C ALA A 30 45.90 -20.80 -42.93
N THR A 31 44.66 -20.79 -42.41
CA THR A 31 44.22 -19.84 -41.37
C THR A 31 45.03 -20.02 -40.09
N GLN A 32 45.27 -21.26 -39.66
CA GLN A 32 46.10 -21.56 -38.50
C GLN A 32 47.52 -21.00 -38.65
N MET A 33 48.18 -21.25 -39.79
CA MET A 33 49.55 -20.77 -40.03
C MET A 33 49.61 -19.25 -40.08
N LYS A 34 48.60 -18.60 -40.69
CA LYS A 34 48.54 -17.13 -40.72
C LYS A 34 48.38 -16.55 -39.33
N LEU A 35 47.50 -17.11 -38.50
CA LEU A 35 47.31 -16.69 -37.10
C LEU A 35 48.60 -16.82 -36.28
N ARG A 36 49.33 -17.92 -36.43
CA ARG A 36 50.65 -18.12 -35.77
C ARG A 36 51.67 -17.08 -36.20
N SER A 37 51.81 -16.85 -37.51
CA SER A 37 52.74 -15.83 -38.04
C SER A 37 52.40 -14.40 -37.58
N SER A 38 51.13 -14.15 -37.25
CA SER A 38 50.65 -12.87 -36.71
C SER A 38 50.69 -12.76 -35.18
N GLY A 39 51.30 -13.74 -34.49
CA GLY A 39 51.43 -13.76 -33.02
C GLY A 39 50.18 -14.20 -32.25
N LYS A 40 49.10 -14.59 -32.94
CA LYS A 40 47.82 -15.01 -32.31
C LYS A 40 47.79 -16.51 -32.05
N LEU A 41 48.68 -16.97 -31.17
CA LEU A 41 48.92 -18.40 -30.91
C LEU A 41 47.67 -19.12 -30.38
N ASP A 42 46.93 -18.52 -29.45
CA ASP A 42 45.72 -19.14 -28.87
C ASP A 42 44.61 -19.30 -29.89
N ALA A 43 44.39 -18.28 -30.72
CA ALA A 43 43.41 -18.35 -31.81
C ALA A 43 43.77 -19.46 -32.82
N ALA A 44 45.06 -19.63 -33.13
CA ALA A 44 45.51 -20.71 -34.00
C ALA A 44 45.29 -22.10 -33.36
N ASN A 45 45.47 -22.22 -32.05
CA ASN A 45 45.22 -23.46 -31.32
C ASN A 45 43.72 -23.80 -31.28
N ILE A 46 42.85 -22.80 -31.06
CA ILE A 46 41.39 -22.97 -31.10
C ILE A 46 40.93 -23.40 -32.49
N VAL A 47 41.38 -22.74 -33.57
CA VAL A 47 41.04 -23.14 -34.94
C VAL A 47 41.46 -24.58 -35.19
N LYS A 48 42.69 -24.96 -34.82
CA LYS A 48 43.16 -26.35 -34.91
C LYS A 48 42.23 -27.31 -34.19
N GLU A 49 41.91 -27.06 -32.93
CA GLU A 49 41.08 -27.96 -32.14
C GLU A 49 39.67 -28.10 -32.72
N VAL A 50 39.07 -26.99 -33.16
CA VAL A 50 37.69 -26.97 -33.65
C VAL A 50 37.57 -27.60 -35.04
N THR A 51 38.63 -27.54 -35.87
CA THR A 51 38.62 -28.08 -37.25
C THR A 51 39.20 -29.48 -37.38
N THR A 52 40.05 -29.94 -36.44
CA THR A 52 40.70 -31.27 -36.52
C THR A 52 40.17 -32.30 -35.51
N SER A 53 39.39 -31.87 -34.51
CA SER A 53 38.81 -32.78 -33.51
C SER A 53 37.37 -33.21 -33.87
N SER A 54 36.72 -33.98 -32.98
CA SER A 54 35.29 -34.36 -33.11
C SER A 54 34.38 -33.19 -33.49
N PRO A 55 33.35 -33.40 -34.35
CA PRO A 55 32.37 -32.38 -34.73
C PRO A 55 31.66 -31.70 -33.55
N THR A 56 31.64 -32.35 -32.38
CA THR A 56 31.04 -31.83 -31.14
C THR A 56 31.93 -30.86 -30.37
N ARG A 57 33.23 -30.75 -30.71
CA ARG A 57 34.19 -29.90 -30.00
C ARG A 57 33.82 -28.42 -30.12
N ALA A 58 33.41 -27.98 -31.32
CA ALA A 58 32.88 -26.64 -31.55
C ALA A 58 31.69 -26.32 -30.63
N SER A 59 30.75 -27.27 -30.51
CA SER A 59 29.58 -27.15 -29.64
C SER A 59 29.94 -27.11 -28.16
N LYS A 60 30.96 -27.87 -27.73
CA LYS A 60 31.48 -27.82 -26.35
C LYS A 60 32.13 -26.47 -26.03
N TYR A 61 32.91 -25.89 -26.94
CA TYR A 61 33.44 -24.53 -26.80
C TYR A 61 32.31 -23.50 -26.70
N LYS A 62 31.28 -23.61 -27.55
CA LYS A 62 30.11 -22.73 -27.51
C LYS A 62 29.33 -22.86 -26.19
N ALA A 63 29.08 -24.08 -25.72
CA ALA A 63 28.38 -24.35 -24.47
C ALA A 63 29.18 -23.86 -23.26
N ALA A 64 30.49 -24.12 -23.21
CA ALA A 64 31.36 -23.62 -22.16
C ALA A 64 31.42 -22.09 -22.16
N PHE A 65 31.59 -21.46 -23.32
CA PHE A 65 31.58 -19.99 -23.44
C PHE A 65 30.24 -19.38 -22.99
N GLN A 66 29.11 -19.98 -23.38
CA GLN A 66 27.77 -19.58 -22.92
C GLN A 66 27.59 -19.77 -21.41
N ALA A 67 28.07 -20.89 -20.85
CA ALA A 67 28.07 -21.12 -19.41
C ALA A 67 28.94 -20.09 -18.65
N THR A 68 30.05 -19.66 -19.24
CA THR A 68 30.93 -18.61 -18.67
C THR A 68 30.38 -17.20 -18.88
N SER A 69 29.46 -17.01 -19.83
CA SER A 69 28.80 -15.71 -20.09
C SER A 69 27.60 -15.46 -19.17
N ASN A 70 27.05 -16.52 -18.56
CA ASN A 70 25.94 -16.48 -17.61
C ASN A 70 26.41 -16.30 -16.15
N VAL A 71 27.45 -15.50 -15.90
CA VAL A 71 27.84 -15.18 -14.52
C VAL A 71 26.74 -14.33 -13.90
N ALA A 72 26.12 -14.84 -12.83
CA ALA A 72 25.11 -14.11 -12.07
C ALA A 72 25.69 -12.77 -11.60
N ILE A 73 25.09 -11.67 -12.06
CA ILE A 73 25.46 -10.32 -11.61
C ILE A 73 25.01 -10.19 -10.15
N PRO A 74 25.93 -9.92 -9.20
CA PRO A 74 25.55 -9.75 -7.79
C PRO A 74 24.52 -8.63 -7.64
N MET A 75 23.53 -8.86 -6.78
CA MET A 75 22.54 -7.86 -6.44
C MET A 75 23.20 -6.68 -5.72
N SER A 76 22.67 -5.47 -5.95
CA SER A 76 23.04 -4.30 -5.15
C SER A 76 22.54 -4.45 -3.71
N ASP A 77 23.18 -3.73 -2.79
CA ASP A 77 22.81 -3.71 -1.37
C ASP A 77 21.34 -3.33 -1.16
N ASP A 78 20.83 -2.35 -1.92
CA ASP A 78 19.46 -1.86 -1.84
C ASP A 78 18.46 -2.85 -2.46
N ALA A 79 18.82 -3.51 -3.56
CA ALA A 79 17.99 -4.56 -4.16
C ALA A 79 17.87 -5.76 -3.23
N ALA A 80 18.98 -6.17 -2.60
CA ALA A 80 18.98 -7.22 -1.59
C ALA A 80 18.14 -6.84 -0.36
N LEU A 81 18.23 -5.59 0.10
CA LEU A 81 17.36 -5.08 1.17
C LEU A 81 15.89 -5.10 0.76
N SER A 82 15.56 -4.72 -0.47
CA SER A 82 14.18 -4.77 -0.99
C SER A 82 13.62 -6.20 -0.92
N VAL A 83 14.40 -7.20 -1.31
CA VAL A 83 14.03 -8.63 -1.18
C VAL A 83 13.89 -9.06 0.27
N VAL A 84 14.84 -8.71 1.16
CA VAL A 84 14.77 -9.01 2.59
C VAL A 84 13.46 -8.50 3.19
N VAL A 85 13.08 -7.30 2.80
CA VAL A 85 11.89 -6.64 3.29
C VAL A 85 10.62 -7.27 2.68
N GLU A 86 10.59 -7.54 1.38
CA GLU A 86 9.43 -8.13 0.69
C GLU A 86 9.15 -9.56 1.16
N ALA A 87 10.19 -10.40 1.21
CA ALA A 87 10.09 -11.78 1.67
C ALA A 87 10.04 -11.90 3.21
N LYS A 88 10.10 -10.77 3.94
CA LYS A 88 10.11 -10.71 5.41
C LYS A 88 11.16 -11.69 5.97
N LEU A 89 12.41 -11.57 5.52
CA LEU A 89 13.52 -12.43 5.94
C LEU A 89 14.19 -11.89 7.20
N THR A 90 14.33 -12.73 8.22
CA THR A 90 15.20 -12.44 9.36
C THR A 90 16.67 -12.46 8.95
N LYS A 91 17.55 -11.84 9.73
CA LYS A 91 19.01 -11.89 9.51
C LYS A 91 19.52 -13.32 9.37
N ASN A 92 19.01 -14.24 10.21
CA ASN A 92 19.42 -15.63 10.20
C ASN A 92 18.99 -16.32 8.89
N GLN A 93 17.72 -16.18 8.50
CA GLN A 93 17.21 -16.74 7.24
C GLN A 93 17.99 -16.22 6.03
N TYR A 94 18.24 -14.91 5.95
CA TYR A 94 19.06 -14.33 4.88
C TYR A 94 20.47 -14.92 4.85
N SER A 95 21.10 -15.07 6.02
CA SER A 95 22.45 -15.62 6.13
C SER A 95 22.51 -17.08 5.69
N LEU A 96 21.50 -17.90 6.05
CA LEU A 96 21.38 -19.30 5.63
C LEU A 96 21.19 -19.42 4.11
N ILE A 97 20.26 -18.64 3.53
CA ILE A 97 20.04 -18.62 2.08
C ILE A 97 21.34 -18.26 1.35
N ARG A 98 22.04 -17.23 1.82
CA ARG A 98 23.30 -16.79 1.22
C ARG A 98 24.40 -17.83 1.37
N GLN A 99 24.50 -18.49 2.52
CA GLN A 99 25.49 -19.54 2.75
C GLN A 99 25.26 -20.72 1.80
N SER A 100 24.01 -21.18 1.69
CA SER A 100 23.64 -22.25 0.76
C SER A 100 23.99 -21.88 -0.69
N MET A 101 23.70 -20.66 -1.13
CA MET A 101 24.08 -20.19 -2.48
C MET A 101 25.59 -20.19 -2.70
N LYS A 102 26.38 -19.78 -1.69
CA LYS A 102 27.84 -19.79 -1.76
C LYS A 102 28.42 -21.19 -1.88
N GLU A 103 27.86 -22.15 -1.15
CA GLU A 103 28.25 -23.56 -1.23
C GLU A 103 28.00 -24.13 -2.63
N HIS A 104 27.01 -23.59 -3.36
CA HIS A 104 26.71 -23.92 -4.75
C HIS A 104 27.36 -22.95 -5.76
N HIS A 105 28.43 -22.26 -5.37
CA HIS A 105 29.22 -21.34 -6.21
C HIS A 105 28.43 -20.17 -6.81
N CYS A 106 27.32 -19.76 -6.20
CA CYS A 106 26.51 -18.62 -6.59
C CYS A 106 26.68 -17.45 -5.61
N ASN A 107 27.26 -16.35 -6.08
CA ASN A 107 27.50 -15.14 -5.28
C ASN A 107 26.49 -14.01 -5.59
N LEU A 108 25.21 -14.35 -5.68
CA LEU A 108 24.15 -13.39 -6.02
C LEU A 108 23.87 -12.37 -4.90
N TYR A 109 23.78 -12.83 -3.64
CA TYR A 109 23.39 -11.99 -2.51
C TYR A 109 24.61 -11.36 -1.79
N PRO A 110 24.60 -10.03 -1.53
CA PRO A 110 25.67 -9.36 -0.81
C PRO A 110 25.76 -9.84 0.66
N PRO A 111 26.92 -9.70 1.32
CA PRO A 111 27.04 -9.93 2.76
C PRO A 111 26.00 -9.12 3.55
N TYR A 112 25.53 -9.64 4.69
CA TYR A 112 24.50 -8.95 5.48
C TYR A 112 24.97 -7.58 6.01
N ASP A 113 26.26 -7.35 6.21
CA ASP A 113 26.77 -6.03 6.63
C ASP A 113 26.49 -4.94 5.59
N LYS A 114 26.50 -5.31 4.31
CA LYS A 114 26.12 -4.41 3.21
C LYS A 114 24.62 -4.12 3.19
N VAL A 115 23.80 -5.13 3.43
CA VAL A 115 22.35 -4.96 3.65
C VAL A 115 22.08 -4.09 4.89
N SER A 116 22.87 -4.24 5.94
CA SER A 116 22.78 -3.40 7.13
C SER A 116 23.13 -1.94 6.84
N GLN A 117 24.14 -1.69 6.00
CA GLN A 117 24.45 -0.34 5.51
C GLN A 117 23.29 0.24 4.69
N ALA A 118 22.63 -0.58 3.85
CA ALA A 118 21.40 -0.18 3.15
C ALA A 118 20.26 0.19 4.10
N LYS A 119 20.09 -0.55 5.21
CA LYS A 119 19.10 -0.20 6.23
C LYS A 119 19.40 1.16 6.86
N VAL A 120 20.67 1.44 7.16
CA VAL A 120 21.09 2.72 7.75
C VAL A 120 20.74 3.91 6.84
N ARG A 121 20.86 3.75 5.52
CA ARG A 121 20.43 4.77 4.54
C ARG A 121 18.93 5.06 4.52
N CYS A 122 18.11 4.20 5.15
CA CYS A 122 16.67 4.40 5.24
C CYS A 122 16.26 5.14 6.53
N TYR A 123 17.18 5.31 7.48
CA TYR A 123 16.88 5.89 8.78
C TYR A 123 17.02 7.42 8.74
N PRO A 124 16.07 8.16 9.33
CA PRO A 124 16.26 9.59 9.57
C PRO A 124 17.46 9.85 10.51
N PRO A 125 17.96 11.10 10.57
CA PRO A 125 19.08 11.47 11.43
C PRO A 125 18.88 10.99 12.87
N ARG A 126 19.87 10.28 13.43
CA ARG A 126 19.77 9.68 14.77
C ARG A 126 19.55 10.72 15.88
N SER A 127 20.01 11.96 15.68
CA SER A 127 19.82 13.12 16.56
C SER A 127 18.35 13.52 16.74
N ASP A 128 17.50 13.20 15.76
CA ASP A 128 16.09 13.56 15.75
C ASP A 128 15.18 12.37 16.10
N VAL A 129 15.78 11.26 16.54
CA VAL A 129 15.07 10.05 16.96
C VAL A 129 15.26 9.85 18.47
N THR A 130 14.16 9.75 19.20
CA THR A 130 14.14 9.44 20.64
C THR A 130 13.58 8.05 20.85
N ILE A 131 14.27 7.22 21.64
CA ILE A 131 13.84 5.84 21.92
C ILE A 131 13.96 5.59 23.42
N THR A 132 12.87 5.14 24.02
CA THR A 132 12.75 4.74 25.41
C THR A 132 12.22 3.29 25.50
N GLU A 133 11.98 2.79 26.71
CA GLU A 133 11.35 1.48 26.92
C GLU A 133 9.88 1.45 26.47
N THR A 134 9.21 2.61 26.44
CA THR A 134 7.77 2.75 26.21
C THR A 134 7.41 3.47 24.93
N SER A 135 8.38 4.12 24.27
CA SER A 135 8.11 4.85 23.03
C SER A 135 9.32 4.96 22.11
N ALA A 136 9.06 5.09 20.82
CA ALA A 136 10.02 5.63 19.86
C ALA A 136 9.35 6.74 19.04
N GLU A 137 10.09 7.81 18.80
CA GLU A 137 9.62 8.99 18.08
C GLU A 137 10.71 9.54 17.18
N VAL A 138 10.32 10.02 16.00
CA VAL A 138 11.14 10.88 15.16
C VAL A 138 10.47 12.25 15.02
N LYS A 139 11.25 13.33 15.07
CA LYS A 139 10.73 14.67 14.78
C LYS A 139 10.10 14.71 13.39
N LEU A 140 8.92 15.32 13.27
CA LEU A 140 8.14 15.31 12.02
C LEU A 140 8.93 15.90 10.84
N GLN A 141 9.61 17.04 11.05
CA GLN A 141 10.46 17.67 10.03
C GLN A 141 11.53 16.69 9.50
N ALA A 142 12.26 16.01 10.39
CA ALA A 142 13.33 15.10 10.00
C ALA A 142 12.79 13.90 9.19
N LEU A 143 11.63 13.39 9.58
CA LEU A 143 10.97 12.31 8.84
C LEU A 143 10.51 12.77 7.45
N LEU A 144 9.90 13.95 7.34
CA LEU A 144 9.43 14.51 6.08
C LEU A 144 10.58 14.84 5.13
N ASN A 145 11.64 15.50 5.61
CA ASN A 145 12.85 15.80 4.84
C ASN A 145 13.48 14.53 4.29
N HIS A 146 13.70 13.53 5.16
CA HIS A 146 14.23 12.24 4.72
C HIS A 146 13.27 11.56 3.73
N THR A 147 11.96 11.56 3.98
CA THR A 147 11.00 10.94 3.04
C THR A 147 11.03 11.61 1.66
N ALA A 148 11.11 12.95 1.62
CA ALA A 148 11.25 13.72 0.40
C ALA A 148 12.55 13.39 -0.34
N GLU A 149 13.69 13.36 0.37
CA GLU A 149 14.98 12.95 -0.20
C GLU A 149 14.91 11.56 -0.85
N ARG A 150 14.29 10.58 -0.17
CA ARG A 150 14.10 9.23 -0.71
C ARG A 150 13.21 9.22 -1.95
N ILE A 151 12.19 10.07 -2.03
CA ILE A 151 11.34 10.22 -3.22
C ILE A 151 12.14 10.86 -4.37
N LEU A 152 12.95 11.90 -4.08
CA LEU A 152 13.81 12.53 -5.08
C LEU A 152 14.81 11.54 -5.69
N LEU A 153 15.35 10.61 -4.90
CA LEU A 153 16.19 9.52 -5.41
C LEU A 153 15.45 8.63 -6.42
N VAL A 154 14.17 8.32 -6.18
CA VAL A 154 13.34 7.56 -7.13
C VAL A 154 13.09 8.35 -8.42
N GLN A 155 12.95 9.68 -8.30
CA GLN A 155 12.65 10.57 -9.42
C GLN A 155 13.89 11.24 -10.03
N ASN A 156 15.10 10.76 -9.74
CA ASN A 156 16.33 11.43 -10.16
C ASN A 156 16.33 11.74 -11.67
N ASP A 157 16.01 10.76 -12.52
CA ASP A 157 15.99 10.97 -13.97
C ASP A 157 14.86 11.90 -14.44
N VAL A 158 13.72 11.92 -13.74
CA VAL A 158 12.65 12.89 -14.01
C VAL A 158 13.10 14.29 -13.64
N ILE A 159 13.73 14.48 -12.47
CA ILE A 159 14.26 15.77 -12.01
C ILE A 159 15.28 16.32 -13.00
N LYS A 160 16.16 15.49 -13.56
CA LYS A 160 17.11 15.89 -14.61
C LYS A 160 16.42 16.47 -15.84
N SER A 161 15.27 15.93 -16.22
CA SER A 161 14.50 16.39 -17.39
C SER A 161 13.69 17.68 -17.16
N LEU A 162 13.37 18.03 -15.92
CA LEU A 162 12.54 19.19 -15.58
C LEU A 162 13.32 20.51 -15.61
N LEU A 163 12.64 21.65 -15.79
CA LEU A 163 13.27 22.97 -15.72
C LEU A 163 13.55 23.38 -14.26
N GLN A 164 14.53 24.25 -14.03
CA GLN A 164 14.88 24.77 -12.71
C GLN A 164 13.67 25.40 -11.99
N GLU A 165 12.86 26.17 -12.72
CA GLU A 165 11.67 26.82 -12.18
C GLU A 165 10.62 25.81 -11.68
N THR A 166 10.51 24.64 -12.31
CA THR A 166 9.56 23.59 -11.92
C THR A 166 9.96 22.89 -10.64
N VAL A 167 11.27 22.78 -10.35
CA VAL A 167 11.76 22.05 -9.18
C VAL A 167 12.03 22.95 -7.97
N LYS A 168 12.02 24.27 -8.18
CA LYS A 168 12.25 25.27 -7.12
C LYS A 168 11.11 25.35 -6.10
N HIS A 169 9.88 25.03 -6.49
CA HIS A 169 8.69 25.15 -5.63
C HIS A 169 7.81 23.90 -5.71
N MET A 170 8.25 22.83 -5.07
CA MET A 170 7.48 21.60 -4.99
C MET A 170 6.72 21.51 -3.66
N ASN A 171 5.61 20.78 -3.69
CA ASN A 171 4.79 20.50 -2.53
C ASN A 171 4.58 18.99 -2.40
N LEU A 172 4.89 18.45 -1.23
CA LEU A 172 4.66 17.06 -0.88
C LEU A 172 3.38 16.94 -0.04
N ILE A 173 2.35 16.35 -0.64
CA ILE A 173 1.09 16.06 0.04
C ILE A 173 1.23 14.71 0.74
N CYS A 174 0.97 14.70 2.04
CA CYS A 174 0.94 13.53 2.90
C CYS A 174 -0.41 13.43 3.60
N LYS A 175 -0.88 12.21 3.83
CA LYS A 175 -1.91 11.95 4.84
C LYS A 175 -1.27 11.42 6.11
N TRP A 176 -1.88 11.65 7.25
CA TRP A 176 -1.41 11.13 8.53
C TRP A 176 -2.57 10.82 9.46
N GLY A 177 -2.26 10.09 10.53
CA GLY A 177 -3.23 9.76 11.57
C GLY A 177 -2.63 8.90 12.68
N CYS A 178 -3.49 8.46 13.58
CA CYS A 178 -3.13 7.65 14.73
C CYS A 178 -4.11 6.49 14.90
N ASP A 179 -3.60 5.35 15.34
CA ASP A 179 -4.42 4.16 15.55
C ASP A 179 -3.92 3.33 16.74
N GLY A 180 -4.87 2.70 17.43
CA GLY A 180 -4.65 1.89 18.62
C GLY A 180 -4.84 0.40 18.34
N SER A 181 -3.90 -0.42 18.81
CA SER A 181 -3.99 -1.88 18.68
C SER A 181 -3.73 -2.57 20.00
N SER A 182 -4.65 -3.46 20.39
CA SER A 182 -4.54 -4.32 21.57
C SER A 182 -4.10 -5.75 21.22
N GLY A 183 -3.94 -6.57 22.26
CA GLY A 183 -3.54 -7.97 22.10
C GLY A 183 -2.11 -8.11 21.59
N GLN A 184 -1.22 -7.25 22.08
CA GLN A 184 0.22 -7.39 21.91
C GLN A 184 0.75 -8.39 22.94
N SER A 185 1.84 -9.10 22.62
CA SER A 185 2.46 -10.01 23.57
C SER A 185 3.17 -9.25 24.69
N GLU A 186 2.90 -9.60 25.95
CA GLU A 186 3.59 -9.01 27.09
C GLU A 186 4.92 -9.73 27.35
N TYR A 187 6.02 -8.97 27.36
CA TYR A 187 7.35 -9.55 27.53
C TYR A 187 7.76 -9.64 29.00
N LYS A 188 8.44 -10.72 29.39
CA LYS A 188 8.91 -10.96 30.76
C LYS A 188 10.20 -10.16 31.03
N GLN A 189 10.07 -8.83 31.03
CA GLN A 189 11.15 -7.87 31.27
C GLN A 189 10.62 -6.73 32.15
N LYS A 190 11.40 -6.36 33.18
CA LYS A 190 11.06 -5.26 34.08
C LYS A 190 11.01 -3.93 33.30
N PHE A 191 9.99 -3.12 33.56
CA PHE A 191 9.95 -1.71 33.14
C PHE A 191 10.59 -0.82 34.20
N ALA A 192 11.15 0.33 33.80
CA ALA A 192 11.57 1.36 34.73
C ALA A 192 10.41 1.93 35.57
N ASN A 193 9.21 2.02 34.98
CA ASN A 193 7.98 2.45 35.64
C ASN A 193 7.01 1.27 35.78
N GLU A 194 6.59 0.96 37.01
CA GLU A 194 5.73 -0.19 37.35
C GLU A 194 4.33 -0.13 36.70
N ASN A 195 3.84 1.06 36.35
CA ASN A 195 2.54 1.23 35.69
C ASN A 195 2.59 1.06 34.16
N SER A 196 3.77 0.77 33.60
CA SER A 196 3.92 0.58 32.16
C SER A 196 3.50 -0.83 31.73
N SER A 197 2.83 -0.93 30.60
CA SER A 197 2.42 -2.19 29.98
C SER A 197 2.63 -2.13 28.48
N ASP A 198 3.04 -3.25 27.88
CA ASP A 198 3.20 -3.46 26.44
C ASP A 198 2.04 -4.24 25.81
N GLU A 199 0.90 -4.34 26.50
CA GLU A 199 -0.35 -4.96 26.01
C GLU A 199 -0.99 -4.18 24.85
N HIS A 200 -0.83 -2.85 24.89
CA HIS A 200 -1.40 -1.92 23.93
C HIS A 200 -0.32 -1.16 23.20
N VAL A 201 -0.55 -0.93 21.92
CA VAL A 201 0.29 -0.08 21.07
C VAL A 201 -0.57 1.02 20.48
N PHE A 202 -0.01 2.23 20.45
CA PHE A 202 -0.56 3.38 19.77
C PHE A 202 0.47 3.87 18.74
N LEU A 203 0.10 3.85 17.46
CA LEU A 203 0.96 4.21 16.34
C LEU A 203 0.45 5.50 15.70
N THR A 204 1.33 6.49 15.60
CA THR A 204 1.15 7.70 14.77
C THR A 204 2.02 7.56 13.52
N SER A 205 1.42 7.74 12.35
CA SER A 205 2.11 7.51 11.08
C SER A 205 1.65 8.47 9.97
N LEU A 206 2.47 8.60 8.93
CA LEU A 206 2.15 9.34 7.72
C LEU A 206 2.36 8.51 6.47
N VAL A 207 1.69 8.87 5.39
CA VAL A 207 1.87 8.30 4.05
C VAL A 207 2.06 9.43 3.05
N PRO A 208 3.19 9.51 2.32
CA PRO A 208 3.34 10.44 1.22
C PRO A 208 2.44 10.02 0.06
N LEU A 209 1.69 10.97 -0.53
CA LEU A 209 0.72 10.72 -1.58
C LEU A 209 1.20 11.21 -2.93
N GLN A 210 1.59 12.48 -3.03
CA GLN A 210 2.02 13.10 -4.28
C GLN A 210 3.08 14.17 -4.01
N LEU A 211 4.12 14.21 -4.84
CA LEU A 211 5.03 15.34 -4.97
C LEU A 211 4.65 16.06 -6.25
N LEU A 212 4.30 17.33 -6.15
CA LEU A 212 3.84 18.12 -7.29
C LEU A 212 4.42 19.52 -7.29
N PHE A 213 4.51 20.11 -8.47
CA PHE A 213 4.75 21.53 -8.67
C PHE A 213 3.42 22.21 -8.97
N VAL A 214 3.20 23.39 -8.37
CA VAL A 214 2.05 24.25 -8.69
C VAL A 214 2.58 25.52 -9.33
N ASP A 215 2.22 25.77 -10.59
CA ASP A 215 2.54 27.04 -11.22
C ASP A 215 1.65 28.15 -10.65
N CYS A 216 2.27 29.07 -9.92
CA CYS A 216 1.58 30.20 -9.30
C CYS A 216 0.86 31.11 -10.30
N LYS A 217 1.23 31.08 -11.59
CA LYS A 217 0.64 31.93 -12.63
C LYS A 217 -0.56 31.31 -13.34
N SER A 218 -0.57 29.99 -13.50
CA SER A 218 -1.58 29.26 -14.27
C SER A 218 -2.46 28.32 -13.44
N ASP A 219 -2.17 28.16 -12.15
CA ASP A 219 -2.74 27.13 -11.25
C ASP A 219 -2.61 25.70 -11.82
N SER A 220 -1.71 25.52 -12.79
CA SER A 220 -1.44 24.22 -13.38
C SER A 220 -0.59 23.39 -12.43
N LYS A 221 -0.95 22.11 -12.31
CA LYS A 221 -0.30 21.16 -11.41
C LYS A 221 0.47 20.12 -12.21
N ILE A 222 1.77 20.00 -11.95
CA ILE A 222 2.61 18.96 -12.55
C ILE A 222 2.93 17.95 -11.46
N VAL A 223 2.41 16.73 -11.61
CA VAL A 223 2.70 15.63 -10.67
C VAL A 223 4.04 15.02 -11.03
N ILE A 224 5.02 15.19 -10.15
CA ILE A 224 6.40 14.71 -10.31
C ILE A 224 6.52 13.28 -9.78
N TRP A 225 5.85 13.01 -8.66
CA TRP A 225 5.74 11.67 -8.11
C TRP A 225 4.33 11.43 -7.58
N LYS A 226 3.81 10.23 -7.82
CA LYS A 226 2.54 9.76 -7.25
C LYS A 226 2.76 8.42 -6.60
N ASN A 227 2.31 8.27 -5.37
CA ASN A 227 2.36 7.00 -4.66
C ASN A 227 1.53 5.96 -5.43
N PRO A 228 2.14 4.84 -5.88
CA PRO A 228 1.43 3.81 -6.63
C PRO A 228 0.45 3.00 -5.77
N ARG A 229 0.62 2.99 -4.45
CA ARG A 229 -0.19 2.23 -3.48
C ARG A 229 -0.42 3.03 -2.18
N PRO A 230 -1.28 4.08 -2.20
CA PRO A 230 -1.54 4.95 -1.04
C PRO A 230 -2.11 4.24 0.20
N SER A 231 -2.75 3.10 0.02
CA SER A 231 -3.34 2.28 1.10
C SER A 231 -2.39 1.18 1.58
N SER A 232 -1.18 1.08 1.02
CA SER A 232 -0.23 0.04 1.40
C SER A 232 0.60 0.45 2.62
N PRO A 233 0.86 -0.49 3.55
CA PRO A 233 1.80 -0.25 4.65
C PRO A 233 3.19 0.16 4.13
N ARG A 234 3.59 -0.24 2.90
CA ARG A 234 4.88 0.07 2.25
C ARG A 234 5.24 1.55 2.13
N PHE A 235 4.29 2.44 2.32
CA PHE A 235 4.53 3.89 2.34
C PHE A 235 4.07 4.53 3.67
N CYS A 236 3.62 3.73 4.64
CA CYS A 236 3.18 4.16 5.97
C CYS A 236 4.39 4.30 6.90
N ARG A 237 4.92 5.52 6.95
CA ARG A 237 6.12 5.94 7.67
C ARG A 237 5.78 6.21 9.14
N PRO A 238 6.49 5.60 10.11
CA PRO A 238 6.21 5.82 11.53
C PRO A 238 6.70 7.19 11.99
N ILE A 239 5.83 7.98 12.63
CA ILE A 239 6.23 9.20 13.34
C ILE A 239 6.53 8.83 14.79
N ARG A 240 5.59 8.13 15.44
CA ARG A 240 5.66 7.80 16.86
C ARG A 240 5.01 6.45 17.12
N LEU A 241 5.67 5.61 17.91
CA LEU A 241 5.18 4.32 18.36
C LEU A 241 5.23 4.30 19.88
N GLN A 242 4.11 4.02 20.54
CA GLN A 242 3.98 4.09 22.00
C GLN A 242 3.32 2.84 22.55
N PHE A 243 3.76 2.38 23.71
CA PHE A 243 3.01 1.44 24.53
C PHE A 243 1.99 2.19 25.37
N LEU A 244 0.85 2.48 24.76
CA LEU A 244 -0.20 3.34 25.29
C LEU A 244 -1.56 2.79 24.88
N HIS A 245 -2.51 2.81 25.82
CA HIS A 245 -3.90 2.49 25.52
C HIS A 245 -4.55 3.65 24.78
N GLU A 246 -5.37 3.34 23.78
CA GLU A 246 -6.02 4.34 22.96
C GLU A 246 -7.32 4.85 23.63
N ASP A 247 -7.25 6.05 24.21
CA ASP A 247 -8.38 6.75 24.83
C ASP A 247 -8.54 8.18 24.29
N VAL A 248 -9.60 8.87 24.75
CA VAL A 248 -9.91 10.24 24.28
C VAL A 248 -8.76 11.21 24.56
N GLN A 249 -8.10 11.09 25.72
CA GLN A 249 -7.03 12.00 26.11
C GLN A 249 -5.76 11.72 25.32
N SER A 250 -5.40 10.45 25.12
CA SER A 250 -4.23 10.05 24.33
C SER A 250 -4.37 10.52 22.88
N ILE A 251 -5.57 10.38 22.29
CA ILE A 251 -5.86 10.83 20.91
C ILE A 251 -5.73 12.35 20.78
N VAL A 252 -6.35 13.12 21.68
CA VAL A 252 -6.34 14.58 21.61
C VAL A 252 -4.93 15.13 21.85
N ASN A 253 -4.20 14.57 22.82
CA ASN A 253 -2.81 14.95 23.10
C ASN A 253 -1.91 14.68 21.89
N GLU A 254 -2.03 13.51 21.28
CA GLU A 254 -1.23 13.15 20.11
C GLU A 254 -1.57 14.03 18.90
N MET A 255 -2.86 14.32 18.67
CA MET A 255 -3.26 15.23 17.60
C MET A 255 -2.65 16.63 17.79
N HIS A 256 -2.76 17.22 18.99
CA HIS A 256 -2.18 18.53 19.28
C HIS A 256 -0.66 18.51 19.13
N HIS A 257 0.01 17.48 19.65
CA HIS A 257 1.45 17.31 19.55
C HIS A 257 1.95 17.30 18.10
N ILE A 258 1.23 16.63 17.20
CA ILE A 258 1.58 16.62 15.76
C ILE A 258 1.15 17.90 15.06
N GLU A 259 -0.03 18.46 15.36
CA GLU A 259 -0.48 19.73 14.77
C GLU A 259 0.45 20.90 15.14
N GLU A 260 1.03 20.92 16.34
CA GLU A 260 2.06 21.88 16.75
C GLU A 260 3.34 21.72 15.91
N GLN A 261 3.80 20.49 15.69
CA GLN A 261 4.94 20.23 14.81
C GLN A 261 4.65 20.61 13.35
N ILE A 262 3.42 20.41 12.86
CA ILE A 262 3.00 20.80 11.51
C ILE A 262 3.09 22.32 11.33
N LYS A 263 2.64 23.09 12.33
CA LYS A 263 2.68 24.57 12.31
C LYS A 263 4.12 25.12 12.27
N SER A 264 5.09 24.36 12.78
CA SER A 264 6.50 24.73 12.79
C SER A 264 7.33 24.10 11.67
N LEU A 265 6.69 23.54 10.62
CA LEU A 265 7.43 22.95 9.50
C LEU A 265 8.06 24.03 8.62
N ASP A 266 9.34 23.82 8.33
CA ASP A 266 10.11 24.60 7.36
C ASP A 266 10.19 23.90 6.00
N PRO A 267 10.33 24.65 4.89
CA PRO A 267 10.63 24.06 3.59
C PRO A 267 11.96 23.30 3.60
N PHE A 268 11.98 22.13 2.96
CA PHE A 268 13.19 21.35 2.76
C PHE A 268 13.93 21.81 1.51
N ASN A 269 15.11 22.39 1.72
CA ASN A 269 15.97 22.87 0.64
C ASN A 269 17.12 21.89 0.40
N THR A 270 17.33 21.52 -0.86
CA THR A 270 18.43 20.62 -1.28
C THR A 270 18.88 20.91 -2.70
N VAL A 271 19.97 20.29 -3.13
CA VAL A 271 20.47 20.38 -4.51
C VAL A 271 20.55 18.98 -5.10
N VAL A 272 19.90 18.76 -6.23
CA VAL A 272 19.95 17.50 -6.99
C VAL A 272 20.32 17.82 -8.43
N ASP A 273 21.38 17.20 -8.95
CA ASP A 273 21.87 17.43 -10.32
C ASP A 273 22.13 18.92 -10.65
N GLY A 274 22.67 19.67 -9.68
CA GLY A 274 22.94 21.11 -9.81
C GLY A 274 21.69 22.00 -9.76
N LYS A 275 20.50 21.43 -9.53
CA LYS A 275 19.24 22.18 -9.41
C LYS A 275 18.88 22.41 -7.96
N GLU A 276 18.61 23.66 -7.61
CA GLU A 276 18.09 24.03 -6.30
C GLU A 276 16.63 23.60 -6.18
N ILE A 277 16.33 22.81 -5.16
CA ILE A 277 15.02 22.24 -4.89
C ILE A 277 14.53 22.78 -3.54
N SER A 278 13.29 23.25 -3.50
CA SER A 278 12.57 23.55 -2.26
C SER A 278 11.26 22.77 -2.22
N ILE A 279 11.01 22.08 -1.10
CA ILE A 279 9.82 21.26 -0.89
C ILE A 279 9.06 21.74 0.35
N THR A 280 7.81 22.12 0.18
CA THR A 280 6.85 22.35 1.27
C THR A 280 6.00 21.10 1.54
N TYR A 281 5.27 21.10 2.66
CA TYR A 281 4.52 19.94 3.12
C TYR A 281 3.05 20.28 3.40
N ASP A 282 2.15 19.49 2.81
CA ASP A 282 0.72 19.52 3.14
C ASP A 282 0.36 18.24 3.90
N MET A 283 -0.14 18.39 5.13
CA MET A 283 -0.43 17.29 6.04
C MET A 283 -1.94 17.13 6.28
N ILE A 284 -2.52 16.06 5.73
CA ILE A 284 -3.96 15.80 5.77
C ILE A 284 -4.28 14.77 6.87
N PHE A 285 -5.04 15.17 7.89
CA PHE A 285 -5.41 14.29 9.01
C PHE A 285 -6.66 13.45 8.70
N THR A 286 -6.49 12.39 7.92
CA THR A 286 -7.59 11.50 7.46
C THR A 286 -7.40 10.02 7.78
N MET A 287 -6.22 9.59 8.22
CA MET A 287 -5.97 8.19 8.59
C MET A 287 -6.51 7.91 10.01
N ILE A 288 -7.80 8.17 10.20
CA ILE A 288 -8.46 8.10 11.49
C ILE A 288 -9.81 7.41 11.39
N ASP A 289 -10.19 6.71 12.45
CA ASP A 289 -11.46 6.03 12.52
C ASP A 289 -12.57 6.95 13.10
N GLY A 290 -13.77 6.40 13.27
CA GLY A 290 -14.88 7.15 13.86
C GLY A 290 -14.68 7.49 15.35
N LYS A 291 -13.92 6.68 16.10
CA LYS A 291 -13.63 6.92 17.52
C LYS A 291 -12.72 8.13 17.68
N VAL A 292 -11.65 8.21 16.89
CA VAL A 292 -10.74 9.36 16.84
C VAL A 292 -11.48 10.63 16.42
N CYS A 293 -12.32 10.57 15.38
CA CYS A 293 -13.14 11.72 14.97
C CYS A 293 -14.02 12.25 16.13
N ASN A 294 -14.65 11.35 16.89
CA ASN A 294 -15.51 11.73 18.00
C ASN A 294 -14.71 12.35 19.16
N ALA A 295 -13.54 11.79 19.47
CA ALA A 295 -12.64 12.33 20.50
C ALA A 295 -12.21 13.76 20.15
N VAL A 296 -11.72 13.96 18.91
CA VAL A 296 -11.21 15.25 18.42
C VAL A 296 -12.31 16.31 18.33
N THR A 297 -13.52 15.93 17.93
CA THR A 297 -14.65 16.86 17.83
C THR A 297 -15.40 17.08 19.15
N SER A 298 -14.90 16.51 20.26
CA SER A 298 -15.60 16.50 21.56
C SER A 298 -17.04 15.96 21.48
N THR A 299 -17.31 15.08 20.51
CA THR A 299 -18.62 14.46 20.31
C THR A 299 -18.78 13.31 21.30
N LYS A 300 -19.43 13.61 22.43
CA LYS A 300 -19.57 12.67 23.56
C LYS A 300 -20.31 11.36 23.24
N SER A 301 -21.12 11.32 22.18
CA SER A 301 -21.94 10.16 21.84
C SER A 301 -21.66 9.68 20.43
N THR A 302 -21.33 8.40 20.29
CA THR A 302 -21.19 7.71 19.00
C THR A 302 -22.50 7.62 18.20
N LEU A 303 -23.64 7.96 18.83
CA LEU A 303 -24.97 8.05 18.21
C LEU A 303 -25.33 9.47 17.76
N ARG A 304 -24.36 10.39 17.80
CA ARG A 304 -24.48 11.75 17.30
C ARG A 304 -23.52 11.97 16.14
N CYS A 305 -23.98 12.59 15.07
CA CYS A 305 -23.10 12.97 13.96
C CYS A 305 -22.22 14.15 14.38
N TYR A 306 -20.90 14.02 14.21
CA TYR A 306 -19.95 15.10 14.51
C TYR A 306 -19.95 16.24 13.46
N LEU A 307 -20.61 16.04 12.31
CA LEU A 307 -20.73 17.07 11.26
C LEU A 307 -21.94 17.98 11.47
N CYS A 308 -23.13 17.38 11.63
CA CYS A 308 -24.39 18.13 11.70
C CYS A 308 -25.07 18.07 13.08
N GLY A 309 -24.48 17.36 14.04
CA GLY A 309 -25.00 17.25 15.41
C GLY A 309 -26.28 16.43 15.56
N ILE A 310 -26.83 15.84 14.49
CA ILE A 310 -28.08 15.06 14.57
C ILE A 310 -27.89 13.78 15.38
N THR A 311 -28.94 13.39 16.09
CA THR A 311 -28.96 12.16 16.90
C THR A 311 -29.68 11.04 16.18
N SER A 312 -29.40 9.79 16.57
CA SER A 312 -30.04 8.59 16.02
C SER A 312 -31.58 8.63 16.04
N LYS A 313 -32.21 9.38 16.94
CA LYS A 313 -33.68 9.52 17.00
C LYS A 313 -34.25 10.26 15.79
N ASN A 314 -33.54 11.27 15.30
CA ASN A 314 -34.03 12.17 14.27
C ASN A 314 -33.39 11.92 12.90
N ILE A 315 -32.47 10.95 12.82
CA ILE A 315 -31.60 10.73 11.66
C ILE A 315 -32.35 10.28 10.40
N ASN A 316 -33.51 9.63 10.56
CA ASN A 316 -34.36 9.20 9.46
C ASN A 316 -35.23 10.34 8.90
N ASN A 317 -35.34 11.49 9.58
CA ASN A 317 -36.06 12.65 9.06
C ASN A 317 -35.15 13.45 8.11
N LEU A 318 -35.17 13.09 6.82
CA LEU A 318 -34.29 13.66 5.80
C LEU A 318 -34.49 15.17 5.61
N ASP A 319 -35.69 15.69 5.83
CA ASP A 319 -35.96 17.13 5.72
C ASP A 319 -35.34 17.91 6.87
N LEU A 320 -35.38 17.35 8.09
CA LEU A 320 -34.69 17.92 9.24
C LEU A 320 -33.17 17.85 9.06
N VAL A 321 -32.66 16.71 8.58
CA VAL A 321 -31.23 16.47 8.32
C VAL A 321 -30.68 17.51 7.35
N LYS A 322 -31.37 17.75 6.22
CA LYS A 322 -30.94 18.73 5.21
C LYS A 322 -30.87 20.16 5.73
N LYS A 323 -31.68 20.49 6.74
CA LYS A 323 -31.70 21.82 7.37
C LYS A 323 -30.60 22.01 8.42
N GLN A 324 -29.94 20.94 8.86
CA GLN A 324 -28.87 21.06 9.86
C GLN A 324 -27.67 21.79 9.28
N LYS A 325 -27.13 22.73 10.04
CA LYS A 325 -25.86 23.37 9.71
C LYS A 325 -24.73 22.35 9.94
N ILE A 326 -23.82 22.27 8.98
CA ILE A 326 -22.62 21.46 9.10
C ILE A 326 -21.47 22.31 9.63
N ASP A 327 -20.66 21.72 10.51
CA ASP A 327 -19.35 22.26 10.83
C ASP A 327 -18.36 21.93 9.71
N LYS A 328 -18.07 22.93 8.86
CA LYS A 328 -17.16 22.76 7.71
C LYS A 328 -15.74 22.42 8.12
N SER A 329 -15.30 22.79 9.33
CA SER A 329 -13.95 22.47 9.81
C SER A 329 -13.76 20.96 9.98
N ASN A 330 -14.84 20.22 10.24
CA ASN A 330 -14.81 18.77 10.43
C ASN A 330 -14.82 17.97 9.12
N LEU A 331 -14.95 18.62 7.95
CA LEU A 331 -14.85 17.95 6.65
C LEU A 331 -13.42 17.43 6.39
N ARG A 332 -12.40 18.06 7.01
CA ARG A 332 -10.99 17.69 6.89
C ARG A 332 -10.66 16.26 7.32
N PHE A 333 -11.52 15.65 8.14
CA PHE A 333 -11.36 14.27 8.63
C PHE A 333 -11.71 13.21 7.57
N GLY A 334 -12.30 13.61 6.44
CA GLY A 334 -12.55 12.71 5.33
C GLY A 334 -13.55 11.58 5.62
N LEU A 335 -13.45 10.52 4.82
CA LEU A 335 -14.24 9.30 4.94
C LEU A 335 -13.30 8.11 5.11
N SER A 336 -13.44 7.43 6.25
CA SER A 336 -12.72 6.20 6.54
C SER A 336 -13.35 5.05 5.74
N THR A 337 -12.67 4.64 4.67
CA THR A 337 -13.23 3.69 3.70
C THR A 337 -13.24 2.27 4.24
N LEU A 338 -12.24 1.87 5.04
CA LEU A 338 -12.18 0.52 5.61
C LEU A 338 -13.39 0.29 6.52
N HIS A 339 -13.60 1.21 7.46
CA HIS A 339 -14.72 1.11 8.38
C HIS A 339 -16.06 1.32 7.68
N ALA A 340 -16.13 2.04 6.56
CA ALA A 340 -17.36 2.14 5.77
C ALA A 340 -17.86 0.74 5.34
N TRP A 341 -16.98 -0.12 4.79
CA TRP A 341 -17.35 -1.49 4.41
C TRP A 341 -17.91 -2.28 5.60
N ILE A 342 -17.21 -2.25 6.73
CA ILE A 342 -17.58 -3.00 7.93
C ILE A 342 -18.90 -2.46 8.52
N ARG A 343 -19.04 -1.15 8.67
CA ARG A 343 -20.22 -0.53 9.31
C ARG A 343 -21.49 -0.64 8.46
N LEU A 344 -21.39 -0.56 7.13
CA LEU A 344 -22.54 -0.80 6.25
C LEU A 344 -22.95 -2.27 6.28
N PHE A 345 -22.00 -3.19 6.32
CA PHE A 345 -22.27 -4.62 6.50
C PHE A 345 -22.95 -4.91 7.86
N GLU A 346 -22.40 -4.40 8.96
CA GLU A 346 -22.99 -4.52 10.30
C GLU A 346 -24.40 -3.91 10.36
N CYS A 347 -24.61 -2.76 9.70
CA CYS A 347 -25.93 -2.15 9.59
C CYS A 347 -26.95 -3.12 9.00
N LEU A 348 -26.63 -3.74 7.87
CA LEU A 348 -27.54 -4.66 7.18
C LEU A 348 -27.76 -5.96 7.98
N LEU A 349 -26.73 -6.48 8.65
CA LEU A 349 -26.89 -7.64 9.55
C LEU A 349 -27.81 -7.31 10.73
N HIS A 350 -27.55 -6.22 11.44
CA HIS A 350 -28.32 -5.84 12.62
C HIS A 350 -29.75 -5.42 12.28
N LEU A 351 -29.98 -4.89 11.08
CA LEU A 351 -31.30 -4.66 10.52
C LEU A 351 -31.99 -6.00 10.23
N SER A 352 -31.28 -6.90 9.56
CA SER A 352 -31.76 -8.24 9.22
C SER A 352 -32.21 -9.03 10.45
N TYR A 353 -31.45 -9.01 11.55
CA TYR A 353 -31.82 -9.70 12.79
C TYR A 353 -33.14 -9.22 13.39
N LYS A 354 -33.51 -7.95 13.11
CA LYS A 354 -34.70 -7.30 13.67
C LYS A 354 -35.90 -7.28 12.73
N LEU A 355 -35.80 -7.87 11.53
CA LEU A 355 -36.90 -7.91 10.56
C LEU A 355 -38.17 -8.58 11.12
N GLY A 356 -38.02 -9.54 12.03
CA GLY A 356 -39.16 -10.23 12.67
C GLY A 356 -39.93 -9.34 13.65
N ILE A 357 -39.27 -8.37 14.29
CA ILE A 357 -39.89 -7.48 15.28
C ILE A 357 -40.24 -6.10 14.73
N LYS A 358 -39.58 -5.67 13.63
CA LYS A 358 -39.71 -4.34 13.01
C LYS A 358 -39.61 -3.18 14.01
N LYS A 359 -38.69 -3.32 14.97
CA LYS A 359 -38.37 -2.31 15.99
C LYS A 359 -36.86 -2.16 16.08
N TRP A 360 -36.39 -0.95 16.38
CA TRP A 360 -34.98 -0.69 16.58
C TRP A 360 -34.39 -1.45 17.77
N GLN A 361 -35.12 -1.53 18.89
CA GLN A 361 -34.68 -2.19 20.12
C GLN A 361 -35.57 -3.39 20.44
N ALA A 362 -34.94 -4.54 20.70
CA ALA A 362 -35.58 -5.71 21.29
C ALA A 362 -35.53 -5.58 22.82
N ARG A 363 -36.65 -5.22 23.45
CA ARG A 363 -36.71 -4.96 24.90
C ARG A 363 -37.29 -6.14 25.66
N SER A 364 -38.34 -6.78 25.14
CA SER A 364 -38.95 -7.95 25.79
C SER A 364 -38.09 -9.20 25.62
N THR A 365 -38.29 -10.18 26.51
CA THR A 365 -37.61 -11.49 26.42
C THR A 365 -37.94 -12.20 25.11
N GLU A 366 -39.20 -12.11 24.67
CA GLU A 366 -39.68 -12.65 23.39
C GLU A 366 -38.99 -12.00 22.20
N GLU A 367 -38.91 -10.67 22.16
CA GLU A 367 -38.24 -9.94 21.07
C GLU A 367 -36.74 -10.29 20.98
N LYS A 368 -36.08 -10.45 22.14
CA LYS A 368 -34.68 -10.87 22.21
C LYS A 368 -34.49 -12.29 21.67
N GLN A 369 -35.39 -13.21 22.02
CA GLN A 369 -35.36 -14.59 21.54
C GLN A 369 -35.56 -14.65 20.02
N ILE A 370 -36.57 -13.95 19.47
CA ILE A 370 -36.81 -13.84 18.02
C ILE A 370 -35.56 -13.32 17.29
N THR A 371 -34.94 -12.26 17.83
CA THR A 371 -33.74 -11.65 17.25
C THR A 371 -32.55 -12.63 17.27
N GLN A 372 -32.36 -13.36 18.38
CA GLN A 372 -31.27 -14.32 18.54
C GLN A 372 -31.43 -15.54 17.63
N ASP A 373 -32.64 -16.07 17.48
CA ASP A 373 -32.92 -17.21 16.60
C ASP A 373 -32.74 -16.82 15.14
N ARG A 374 -33.20 -15.62 14.75
CA ARG A 374 -32.94 -15.08 13.41
C ARG A 374 -31.45 -14.89 13.15
N LYS A 375 -30.68 -14.37 14.13
CA LYS A 375 -29.22 -14.27 14.05
C LYS A 375 -28.57 -15.63 13.79
N LYS A 376 -28.99 -16.70 14.48
CA LYS A 376 -28.47 -18.07 14.27
C LYS A 376 -28.78 -18.60 12.86
N ILE A 377 -29.99 -18.36 12.35
CA ILE A 377 -30.39 -18.77 10.99
C ILE A 377 -29.50 -18.09 9.95
N ILE A 378 -29.31 -16.77 10.08
CA ILE A 378 -28.47 -15.98 9.16
C ILE A 378 -27.00 -16.41 9.24
N GLN A 379 -26.46 -16.61 10.44
CA GLN A 379 -25.10 -17.15 10.62
C GLN A 379 -24.92 -18.51 9.94
N LYS A 380 -25.91 -19.40 10.07
CA LYS A 380 -25.89 -20.71 9.41
C LYS A 380 -25.96 -20.56 7.89
N GLY A 381 -26.83 -19.71 7.37
CA GLY A 381 -26.96 -19.44 5.94
C GLY A 381 -25.66 -18.95 5.31
N PHE A 382 -25.00 -17.95 5.93
CA PHE A 382 -23.71 -17.44 5.46
C PHE A 382 -22.59 -18.48 5.51
N LYS A 383 -22.56 -19.31 6.56
CA LYS A 383 -21.59 -20.41 6.67
C LYS A 383 -21.82 -21.46 5.58
N GLN A 384 -23.06 -21.83 5.30
CA GLN A 384 -23.41 -22.89 4.35
C GLN A 384 -23.26 -22.46 2.89
N GLN A 385 -23.73 -21.27 2.53
CA GLN A 385 -23.78 -20.85 1.12
C GLN A 385 -22.51 -20.10 0.68
N LEU A 386 -21.86 -19.37 1.60
CA LEU A 386 -20.70 -18.54 1.27
C LEU A 386 -19.44 -18.93 2.07
N GLY A 387 -19.50 -19.92 2.97
CA GLY A 387 -18.35 -20.26 3.82
C GLY A 387 -17.93 -19.13 4.77
N LEU A 388 -18.83 -18.18 5.05
CA LEU A 388 -18.53 -17.00 5.86
C LEU A 388 -18.92 -17.23 7.32
N ILE A 389 -18.00 -16.92 8.23
CA ILE A 389 -18.27 -16.88 9.67
C ILE A 389 -18.53 -15.42 10.03
N ILE A 390 -19.76 -15.09 10.42
CA ILE A 390 -20.17 -13.71 10.70
C ILE A 390 -20.59 -13.52 12.16
N ASP A 391 -20.40 -12.30 12.67
CA ASP A 391 -20.86 -11.82 13.96
C ASP A 391 -20.53 -12.76 15.15
N ARG A 392 -19.27 -13.25 15.17
CA ARG A 392 -18.67 -13.99 16.29
C ARG A 392 -17.48 -13.23 16.87
N PRO A 393 -17.35 -13.12 18.20
CA PRO A 393 -16.17 -12.55 18.83
C PRO A 393 -14.94 -13.43 18.59
N LYS A 394 -13.79 -12.82 18.30
CA LYS A 394 -12.48 -13.46 18.23
C LYS A 394 -11.66 -13.00 19.45
N PRO A 395 -11.23 -13.91 20.35
CA PRO A 395 -10.38 -13.55 21.49
C PRO A 395 -9.13 -12.79 21.01
N GLY A 396 -8.90 -11.58 21.50
CA GLY A 396 -7.72 -10.76 21.17
C GLY A 396 -7.68 -10.10 19.77
N TYR A 397 -8.68 -10.30 18.91
CA TYR A 397 -8.68 -9.81 17.51
C TYR A 397 -10.02 -9.16 17.07
N GLY A 398 -10.90 -8.81 18.02
CA GLY A 398 -12.17 -8.14 17.74
C GLY A 398 -13.31 -9.11 17.37
N SER A 399 -13.93 -8.93 16.20
CA SER A 399 -15.01 -9.81 15.71
C SER A 399 -14.67 -10.42 14.34
N THR A 400 -15.46 -11.40 13.89
CA THR A 400 -15.33 -11.94 12.53
C THR A 400 -15.83 -11.00 11.43
N ASN A 401 -16.41 -9.84 11.78
CA ASN A 401 -16.86 -8.82 10.83
C ASN A 401 -15.69 -7.92 10.41
N ASP A 402 -14.70 -8.51 9.76
CA ASP A 402 -13.58 -7.80 9.17
C ASP A 402 -13.87 -7.35 7.72
N GLY A 403 -12.94 -6.57 7.15
CA GLY A 403 -13.09 -6.04 5.79
C GLY A 403 -13.25 -7.14 4.72
N ASN A 404 -12.67 -8.32 4.92
CA ASN A 404 -12.79 -9.44 3.96
C ASN A 404 -14.20 -10.02 3.99
N THR A 405 -14.75 -10.24 5.19
CA THR A 405 -16.14 -10.68 5.36
C THR A 405 -17.11 -9.69 4.71
N ALA A 406 -16.94 -8.38 4.97
CA ALA A 406 -17.79 -7.34 4.37
C ALA A 406 -17.71 -7.32 2.83
N ARG A 407 -16.50 -7.34 2.25
CA ARG A 407 -16.33 -7.36 0.78
C ARG A 407 -16.99 -8.59 0.13
N ARG A 408 -16.85 -9.78 0.74
CA ARG A 408 -17.49 -11.01 0.23
C ARG A 408 -19.01 -10.96 0.35
N PHE A 409 -19.55 -10.35 1.41
CA PHE A 409 -20.99 -10.11 1.55
C PHE A 409 -21.55 -9.26 0.40
N PHE A 410 -20.94 -8.12 0.12
CA PHE A 410 -21.42 -7.22 -0.94
C PHE A 410 -21.20 -7.77 -2.34
N LYS A 411 -20.09 -8.49 -2.58
CA LYS A 411 -19.81 -9.15 -3.87
C LYS A 411 -20.91 -10.13 -4.27
N ASN A 412 -21.52 -10.82 -3.32
CA ASN A 412 -22.58 -11.81 -3.57
C ASN A 412 -23.95 -11.23 -3.19
N THR A 413 -24.33 -10.10 -3.79
CA THR A 413 -25.51 -9.30 -3.40
C THR A 413 -26.79 -10.14 -3.33
N SER A 414 -27.13 -10.90 -4.37
CA SER A 414 -28.38 -11.68 -4.42
C SER A 414 -28.43 -12.79 -3.37
N VAL A 415 -27.31 -13.49 -3.14
CA VAL A 415 -27.19 -14.52 -2.10
C VAL A 415 -27.31 -13.88 -0.71
N SER A 416 -26.62 -12.76 -0.48
CA SER A 416 -26.69 -12.00 0.77
C SER A 416 -28.11 -11.49 1.04
N ALA A 417 -28.83 -11.01 0.02
CA ALA A 417 -30.23 -10.59 0.12
C ALA A 417 -31.14 -11.76 0.51
N SER A 418 -30.98 -12.91 -0.16
CA SER A 418 -31.74 -14.14 0.14
C SER A 418 -31.53 -14.62 1.58
N ILE A 419 -30.28 -14.64 2.07
CA ILE A 419 -29.96 -15.09 3.43
C ILE A 419 -30.49 -14.10 4.48
N THR A 420 -30.31 -12.79 4.25
CA THR A 420 -30.67 -11.77 5.24
C THR A 420 -32.15 -11.40 5.21
N GLY A 421 -32.84 -11.60 4.08
CA GLY A 421 -34.17 -11.06 3.82
C GLY A 421 -34.20 -9.53 3.72
N VAL A 422 -33.04 -8.90 3.52
CA VAL A 422 -32.95 -7.45 3.25
C VAL A 422 -33.14 -7.21 1.76
N GLU A 423 -33.75 -6.08 1.41
CA GLU A 423 -34.05 -5.69 0.04
C GLU A 423 -32.75 -5.62 -0.79
N GLU A 424 -32.73 -6.33 -1.92
CA GLU A 424 -31.52 -6.55 -2.72
C GLU A 424 -30.98 -5.25 -3.32
N THR A 425 -31.86 -4.36 -3.77
CA THR A 425 -31.47 -3.07 -4.36
C THR A 425 -30.70 -2.24 -3.35
N LEU A 426 -31.11 -2.20 -2.08
CA LEU A 426 -30.40 -1.49 -1.02
C LEU A 426 -28.98 -2.04 -0.84
N ILE A 427 -28.80 -3.36 -0.80
CA ILE A 427 -27.48 -4.00 -0.69
C ILE A 427 -26.61 -3.63 -1.89
N LYS A 428 -27.18 -3.68 -3.11
CA LYS A 428 -26.49 -3.32 -4.35
C LYS A 428 -26.06 -1.84 -4.35
N ARG A 429 -26.95 -0.93 -3.93
CA ARG A 429 -26.65 0.51 -3.85
C ARG A 429 -25.55 0.80 -2.83
N PHE A 430 -25.56 0.15 -1.68
CA PHE A 430 -24.45 0.23 -0.72
C PHE A 430 -23.13 -0.29 -1.32
N HIS A 431 -23.17 -1.39 -2.07
CA HIS A 431 -21.98 -1.91 -2.75
C HIS A 431 -21.42 -0.90 -3.76
N VAL A 432 -22.26 -0.26 -4.58
CA VAL A 432 -21.86 0.77 -5.54
C VAL A 432 -21.19 1.96 -4.85
N ILE A 433 -21.79 2.46 -3.75
CA ILE A 433 -21.23 3.58 -2.99
C ILE A 433 -19.86 3.22 -2.41
N LEU A 434 -19.74 2.03 -1.82
CA LEU A 434 -18.49 1.53 -1.25
C LEU A 434 -17.39 1.35 -2.31
N GLN A 435 -17.73 0.80 -3.49
CA GLN A 435 -16.79 0.70 -4.62
C GLN A 435 -16.33 2.08 -5.10
N THR A 436 -17.25 3.03 -5.24
CA THR A 436 -16.97 4.39 -5.70
C THR A 436 -16.00 5.10 -4.75
N MET A 437 -16.27 5.06 -3.45
CA MET A 437 -15.42 5.67 -2.42
C MET A 437 -14.03 5.02 -2.33
N SER A 438 -13.96 3.68 -2.42
CA SER A 438 -12.69 2.93 -2.34
C SER A 438 -11.93 2.84 -3.67
N SER A 439 -12.41 3.47 -4.74
CA SER A 439 -11.85 3.33 -6.09
C SER A 439 -10.45 3.94 -6.23
N GLY A 440 -10.18 5.02 -5.48
CA GLY A 440 -8.97 5.84 -5.62
C GLY A 440 -9.01 6.80 -6.82
N HIS A 441 -10.14 6.91 -7.50
CA HIS A 441 -10.40 7.81 -8.62
C HIS A 441 -11.28 9.00 -8.19
N ASP A 442 -11.23 10.09 -8.97
CA ASP A 442 -12.09 11.24 -8.76
C ASP A 442 -13.57 10.85 -8.96
N VAL A 443 -14.42 11.37 -8.08
CA VAL A 443 -15.85 11.04 -8.04
C VAL A 443 -16.64 12.24 -8.55
N ASN A 444 -17.62 11.99 -9.42
CA ASN A 444 -18.55 13.02 -9.84
C ASN A 444 -19.50 13.36 -8.67
N VAL A 445 -19.21 14.46 -7.98
CA VAL A 445 -19.91 14.86 -6.74
C VAL A 445 -21.42 14.94 -6.95
N LYS A 446 -21.90 15.55 -8.04
CA LYS A 446 -23.34 15.72 -8.31
C LYS A 446 -24.05 14.38 -8.50
N LYS A 447 -23.47 13.48 -9.30
CA LYS A 447 -24.04 12.14 -9.50
C LYS A 447 -24.01 11.33 -8.21
N PHE A 448 -22.91 11.39 -7.47
CA PHE A 448 -22.80 10.72 -6.18
C PHE A 448 -23.82 11.25 -5.16
N GLU A 449 -24.02 12.57 -5.07
CA GLU A 449 -25.03 13.19 -4.22
C GLU A 449 -26.44 12.68 -4.52
N GLN A 450 -26.82 12.69 -5.79
CA GLN A 450 -28.12 12.17 -6.20
C GLN A 450 -28.28 10.69 -5.82
N TYR A 451 -27.28 9.86 -6.16
CA TYR A 451 -27.31 8.43 -5.89
C TYR A 451 -27.37 8.13 -4.38
N ALA A 452 -26.61 8.85 -3.58
CA ALA A 452 -26.57 8.73 -2.13
C ALA A 452 -27.90 9.16 -1.48
N LEU A 453 -28.49 10.27 -1.94
CA LEU A 453 -29.77 10.76 -1.44
C LEU A 453 -30.93 9.81 -1.78
N GLU A 454 -30.97 9.29 -3.01
CA GLU A 454 -31.93 8.26 -3.40
C GLU A 454 -31.80 7.00 -2.55
N THR A 455 -30.55 6.59 -2.25
CA THR A 455 -30.29 5.45 -1.36
C THR A 455 -30.78 5.71 0.06
N ALA A 456 -30.60 6.94 0.58
CA ALA A 456 -31.10 7.33 1.89
C ALA A 456 -32.64 7.28 1.95
N LYS A 457 -33.31 7.78 0.90
CA LYS A 457 -34.77 7.70 0.76
C LYS A 457 -35.26 6.25 0.72
N LEU A 458 -34.60 5.40 -0.07
CA LEU A 458 -34.92 3.96 -0.12
C LEU A 458 -34.80 3.32 1.27
N PHE A 459 -33.69 3.56 1.98
CA PHE A 459 -33.48 3.02 3.33
C PHE A 459 -34.59 3.43 4.29
N VAL A 460 -34.91 4.73 4.37
CA VAL A 460 -35.91 5.27 5.29
C VAL A 460 -37.32 4.78 4.94
N ASN A 461 -37.65 4.69 3.66
CA ASN A 461 -38.97 4.23 3.21
C ASN A 461 -39.17 2.72 3.47
N THR A 462 -38.15 1.91 3.23
CA THR A 462 -38.23 0.45 3.40
C THR A 462 -38.15 0.05 4.88
N TYR A 463 -37.35 0.78 5.67
CA TYR A 463 -37.07 0.46 7.08
C TYR A 463 -37.25 1.66 8.02
N PRO A 464 -38.44 2.29 8.08
CA PRO A 464 -38.66 3.54 8.85
C PRO A 464 -38.43 3.35 10.36
N TRP A 465 -38.64 2.14 10.85
CA TRP A 465 -38.49 1.73 12.25
C TRP A 465 -37.02 1.49 12.66
N TYR A 466 -36.07 1.49 11.72
CA TYR A 466 -34.66 1.29 12.00
C TYR A 466 -33.90 2.61 11.77
N PRO A 467 -33.39 3.27 12.83
CA PRO A 467 -32.57 4.47 12.67
C PRO A 467 -31.27 4.12 11.96
N MET A 468 -30.97 4.84 10.89
CA MET A 468 -29.73 4.69 10.14
C MET A 468 -28.51 4.93 11.06
N PRO A 469 -27.47 4.07 11.03
CA PRO A 469 -26.25 4.31 11.80
C PRO A 469 -25.53 5.59 11.37
N ILE A 470 -24.81 6.24 12.30
CA ILE A 470 -24.13 7.51 12.04
C ILE A 470 -23.15 7.42 10.86
N THR A 471 -22.42 6.31 10.69
CA THR A 471 -21.51 6.13 9.54
C THR A 471 -22.26 6.08 8.21
N VAL A 472 -23.40 5.38 8.16
CA VAL A 472 -24.25 5.31 6.95
C VAL A 472 -24.80 6.69 6.65
N HIS A 473 -25.31 7.40 7.67
CA HIS A 473 -25.77 8.79 7.53
C HIS A 473 -24.66 9.71 7.02
N LYS A 474 -23.45 9.64 7.60
CA LYS A 474 -22.30 10.43 7.16
C LYS A 474 -22.04 10.20 5.67
N ILE A 475 -21.99 8.95 5.23
CA ILE A 475 -21.73 8.60 3.83
C ILE A 475 -22.85 9.09 2.91
N LEU A 476 -24.12 8.84 3.26
CA LEU A 476 -25.23 9.12 2.37
C LEU A 476 -25.62 10.61 2.31
N ILE A 477 -25.42 11.35 3.40
CA ILE A 477 -25.86 12.75 3.53
C ILE A 477 -24.70 13.73 3.40
N HIS A 478 -23.57 13.43 4.04
CA HIS A 478 -22.42 14.32 4.09
C HIS A 478 -21.26 13.88 3.18
N GLY A 479 -21.36 12.69 2.59
CA GLY A 479 -20.36 12.15 1.67
C GLY A 479 -20.05 13.09 0.50
N PRO A 480 -21.05 13.69 -0.18
CA PRO A 480 -20.79 14.63 -1.27
C PRO A 480 -19.94 15.82 -0.85
N GLN A 481 -20.27 16.48 0.26
CA GLN A 481 -19.53 17.64 0.76
C GLN A 481 -18.11 17.27 1.18
N ILE A 482 -17.91 16.07 1.74
CA ILE A 482 -16.57 15.58 2.10
C ILE A 482 -15.75 15.31 0.84
N ILE A 483 -16.33 14.62 -0.15
CA ILE A 483 -15.69 14.32 -1.45
C ILE A 483 -15.30 15.63 -2.15
N GLU A 484 -16.19 16.62 -2.17
CA GLU A 484 -15.94 17.94 -2.78
C GLU A 484 -14.82 18.71 -2.08
N SER A 485 -14.74 18.62 -0.74
CA SER A 485 -13.70 19.30 0.04
C SER A 485 -12.33 18.61 0.02
N ALA A 486 -12.25 17.36 -0.44
CA ALA A 486 -11.04 16.56 -0.35
C ALA A 486 -10.01 16.96 -1.41
N LEU A 487 -8.74 17.14 -1.01
CA LEU A 487 -7.65 17.50 -1.93
C LEU A 487 -7.34 16.39 -2.95
N LEU A 488 -7.62 15.14 -2.58
CA LEU A 488 -7.35 13.95 -3.37
C LEU A 488 -8.55 12.98 -3.27
N PRO A 489 -8.69 12.04 -4.22
CA PRO A 489 -9.70 11.00 -4.16
C PRO A 489 -9.76 10.30 -2.79
N ILE A 490 -10.96 10.13 -2.25
CA ILE A 490 -11.20 9.56 -0.91
C ILE A 490 -10.49 8.22 -0.71
N GLY A 491 -10.49 7.33 -1.72
CA GLY A 491 -9.81 6.04 -1.63
C GLY A 491 -8.29 6.14 -1.45
N GLN A 492 -7.67 7.27 -1.82
CA GLN A 492 -6.24 7.53 -1.55
C GLN A 492 -6.00 8.06 -0.13
N LEU A 493 -7.03 8.65 0.50
CA LEU A 493 -6.98 9.26 1.83
C LEU A 493 -7.29 8.29 2.99
N SER A 494 -7.50 7.00 2.67
CA SER A 494 -7.94 5.99 3.64
C SER A 494 -6.92 5.67 4.75
N GLU A 495 -7.43 5.15 5.85
CA GLU A 495 -6.70 4.66 7.02
C GLU A 495 -6.09 3.25 6.86
N ASP A 496 -6.41 2.54 5.77
CA ASP A 496 -6.03 1.13 5.53
C ASP A 496 -4.54 0.84 5.77
N ALA A 497 -3.68 1.77 5.36
CA ALA A 497 -2.23 1.61 5.45
C ALA A 497 -1.75 1.51 6.91
N GLN A 498 -2.41 2.21 7.83
CA GLN A 498 -2.07 2.22 9.26
C GLN A 498 -2.61 0.98 9.97
N GLU A 499 -3.87 0.61 9.71
CA GLU A 499 -4.46 -0.61 10.24
C GLU A 499 -3.60 -1.84 9.88
N ALA A 500 -3.15 -1.92 8.62
CA ALA A 500 -2.26 -2.98 8.16
C ALA A 500 -0.91 -3.00 8.89
N ARG A 501 -0.41 -1.85 9.36
CA ARG A 501 0.85 -1.76 10.12
C ARG A 501 0.77 -2.39 11.49
N ASN A 502 -0.41 -2.48 12.11
CA ASN A 502 -0.56 -3.18 13.39
C ASN A 502 -0.13 -4.65 13.30
N LYS A 503 -0.42 -5.31 12.17
CA LYS A 503 0.03 -6.69 11.90
C LYS A 503 1.55 -6.78 11.77
N ASP A 504 2.17 -5.82 11.09
CA ASP A 504 3.61 -5.76 10.94
C ASP A 504 4.32 -5.47 12.27
N ILE A 505 3.76 -4.60 13.13
CA ILE A 505 4.29 -4.34 14.47
C ILE A 505 4.37 -5.63 15.29
N LYS A 506 3.28 -6.42 15.33
CA LYS A 506 3.25 -7.71 16.03
C LYS A 506 4.36 -8.63 15.50
N LYS A 507 4.47 -8.77 14.18
CA LYS A 507 5.49 -9.63 13.53
C LYS A 507 6.91 -9.14 13.77
N TYR A 508 7.17 -7.83 13.64
CA TYR A 508 8.50 -7.26 13.81
C TYR A 508 8.97 -7.39 15.25
N ARG A 509 8.07 -7.19 16.20
CA ARG A 509 8.35 -7.37 17.61
C ARG A 509 8.66 -8.83 17.93
N GLU A 510 7.86 -9.76 17.41
CA GLU A 510 8.04 -11.19 17.63
C GLU A 510 9.32 -11.77 17.01
N SER A 511 9.62 -11.44 15.74
CA SER A 511 10.63 -12.17 14.95
C SER A 511 11.80 -11.32 14.44
N PHE A 512 11.72 -9.99 14.50
CA PHE A 512 12.72 -9.10 13.87
C PHE A 512 13.44 -8.17 14.86
N SER A 513 13.09 -8.26 16.15
CA SER A 513 13.65 -7.45 17.21
C SER A 513 14.55 -8.25 18.15
N ARG A 514 15.55 -7.57 18.72
CA ARG A 514 16.36 -8.09 19.81
C ARG A 514 15.56 -8.03 21.11
N LYS A 515 15.33 -9.19 21.72
CA LYS A 515 14.61 -9.34 22.99
C LYS A 515 15.52 -9.28 24.22
N CYS A 516 16.64 -8.56 24.14
CA CYS A 516 17.55 -8.37 25.28
C CYS A 516 17.13 -7.22 26.20
N SER A 517 16.43 -6.22 25.68
CA SER A 517 15.79 -5.15 26.46
C SER A 517 14.61 -4.54 25.71
N ARG A 518 13.73 -3.85 26.44
CA ARG A 518 12.57 -3.16 25.88
C ARG A 518 12.98 -2.02 24.94
N THR A 519 13.97 -1.23 25.32
CA THR A 519 14.53 -0.17 24.47
C THR A 519 15.08 -0.71 23.14
N LYS A 520 15.79 -1.85 23.16
CA LYS A 520 16.29 -2.47 21.93
C LYS A 520 15.19 -3.11 21.09
N THR A 521 14.17 -3.67 21.74
CA THR A 521 12.96 -4.14 21.06
C THR A 521 12.27 -2.98 20.33
N MET A 522 12.04 -1.86 21.02
CA MET A 522 11.42 -0.66 20.47
C MET A 522 12.24 -0.07 19.33
N GLU A 523 13.56 0.07 19.51
CA GLU A 523 14.50 0.51 18.46
C GLU A 523 14.39 -0.33 17.19
N ASP A 524 14.43 -1.66 17.32
CA ASP A 524 14.40 -2.56 16.17
C ASP A 524 13.05 -2.52 15.46
N VAL A 525 11.94 -2.51 16.19
CA VAL A 525 10.59 -2.42 15.61
C VAL A 525 10.43 -1.11 14.86
N PHE A 526 10.81 0.01 15.47
CA PHE A 526 10.71 1.33 14.85
C PHE A 526 11.59 1.43 13.60
N ASN A 527 12.83 0.95 13.65
CA ASN A 527 13.73 0.89 12.50
C ASN A 527 13.17 0.01 11.36
N TRP A 528 12.55 -1.12 11.68
CA TRP A 528 11.91 -1.98 10.67
C TRP A 528 10.68 -1.34 10.04
N LEU A 529 9.87 -0.61 10.80
CA LEU A 529 8.79 0.19 10.25
C LEU A 529 9.33 1.24 9.27
N THR A 530 10.40 1.95 9.63
CA THR A 530 11.05 2.96 8.77
C THR A 530 11.63 2.36 7.47
N VAL A 531 12.35 1.23 7.56
CA VAL A 531 12.92 0.53 6.39
C VAL A 531 11.84 -0.04 5.50
N SER A 532 10.83 -0.69 6.08
CA SER A 532 9.75 -1.32 5.31
C SER A 532 8.77 -0.31 4.70
N SER A 533 8.84 0.96 5.10
CA SER A 533 8.06 2.06 4.55
C SER A 533 8.87 3.01 3.67
N ASP A 534 10.16 2.72 3.43
CA ASP A 534 11.05 3.58 2.67
C ASP A 534 10.61 3.66 1.19
N PRO A 535 10.37 4.87 0.64
CA PRO A 535 9.87 5.03 -0.73
C PRO A 535 10.82 4.45 -1.80
N TYR A 536 12.13 4.60 -1.61
CA TYR A 536 13.13 4.13 -2.57
C TYR A 536 13.28 2.61 -2.52
N ILE A 537 13.42 2.01 -1.34
CA ILE A 537 13.47 0.54 -1.23
C ILE A 537 12.17 -0.10 -1.75
N SER A 538 11.03 0.55 -1.51
CA SER A 538 9.73 0.11 -2.01
C SER A 538 9.52 0.28 -3.51
N SER A 539 10.28 1.15 -4.20
CA SER A 539 10.24 1.27 -5.66
C SER A 539 11.10 0.23 -6.37
N LEU A 540 12.09 -0.36 -5.70
CA LEU A 540 12.96 -1.40 -6.28
C LEU A 540 12.27 -2.77 -6.43
N ARG A 541 11.15 -2.99 -5.73
CA ARG A 541 10.43 -4.26 -5.81
C ARG A 541 9.58 -4.35 -7.07
N LYS A 542 9.38 -5.56 -7.56
CA LYS A 542 8.33 -5.83 -8.56
C LYS A 542 6.98 -5.65 -7.88
N LEU A 543 6.16 -4.72 -8.38
CA LEU A 543 4.81 -4.54 -7.88
C LEU A 543 3.97 -5.77 -8.24
N PRO A 544 3.28 -6.40 -7.27
CA PRO A 544 2.39 -7.51 -7.59
C PRO A 544 1.26 -7.04 -8.51
N GLN A 545 0.89 -7.89 -9.47
CA GLN A 545 -0.19 -7.59 -10.39
C GLN A 545 -1.48 -7.34 -9.61
N LYS A 546 -2.13 -6.21 -9.89
CA LYS A 546 -3.43 -5.90 -9.30
C LYS A 546 -4.46 -6.71 -10.06
N LYS A 547 -5.17 -7.64 -9.40
CA LYS A 547 -6.38 -8.25 -9.98
C LYS A 547 -7.38 -7.12 -10.22
N LEU A 548 -7.63 -6.80 -11.49
CA LEU A 548 -8.63 -5.82 -11.88
C LEU A 548 -10.01 -6.46 -11.72
N ASN A 549 -10.61 -6.31 -10.55
CA ASN A 549 -12.02 -6.62 -10.39
C ASN A 549 -12.82 -5.52 -11.09
N SER A 550 -13.71 -5.91 -12.01
CA SER A 550 -14.61 -4.98 -12.67
C SER A 550 -15.50 -4.28 -11.64
N PHE A 551 -15.54 -2.95 -11.70
CA PHE A 551 -16.54 -2.18 -10.97
C PHE A 551 -17.93 -2.51 -11.49
N LEU A 552 -18.95 -2.36 -10.64
CA LEU A 552 -20.33 -2.36 -11.11
C LEU A 552 -20.52 -1.20 -12.10
N PRO A 553 -21.31 -1.37 -13.18
CA PRO A 553 -21.53 -0.32 -14.17
C PRO A 553 -21.98 1.01 -13.53
N GLU A 554 -22.90 0.94 -12.58
CA GLU A 554 -23.39 2.08 -11.79
C GLU A 554 -22.25 2.78 -11.02
N ALA A 555 -21.26 2.04 -10.51
CA ALA A 555 -20.11 2.64 -9.84
C ALA A 555 -19.19 3.38 -10.82
N VAL A 556 -19.02 2.86 -12.04
CA VAL A 556 -18.25 3.53 -13.09
C VAL A 556 -18.90 4.85 -13.48
N GLU A 557 -20.23 4.91 -13.56
CA GLU A 557 -20.97 6.13 -13.89
C GLU A 557 -20.81 7.26 -12.87
N LEU A 558 -20.52 6.90 -11.61
CA LEU A 558 -20.26 7.84 -10.51
C LEU A 558 -18.81 8.37 -10.51
N LEU A 559 -17.89 7.75 -11.27
CA LEU A 559 -16.51 8.19 -11.38
C LEU A 559 -16.34 9.23 -12.49
N VAL A 560 -15.31 10.06 -12.36
CA VAL A 560 -14.85 10.95 -13.43
C VAL A 560 -13.95 10.13 -14.34
N ALA A 561 -14.20 10.20 -15.65
CA ALA A 561 -13.33 9.54 -16.63
C ALA A 561 -11.91 10.11 -16.54
N PRO A 562 -10.87 9.26 -16.57
CA PRO A 562 -9.51 9.75 -16.59
C PRO A 562 -9.29 10.60 -17.85
N ILE A 563 -8.67 11.76 -17.69
CA ILE A 563 -8.23 12.58 -18.83
C ILE A 563 -7.10 11.81 -19.51
N THR A 564 -7.43 11.06 -20.56
CA THR A 564 -6.43 10.41 -21.41
C THR A 564 -5.80 11.48 -22.30
N SER A 565 -4.58 11.88 -21.98
CA SER A 565 -3.68 12.42 -23.02
C SER A 565 -3.40 11.28 -24.01
N PRO A 566 -3.55 11.50 -25.33
CA PRO A 566 -3.29 10.45 -26.32
C PRO A 566 -1.78 10.13 -26.32
N ASN A 567 -1.46 8.84 -26.42
CA ASN A 567 -0.13 8.22 -26.53
C ASN A 567 0.56 7.79 -25.23
N VAL A 568 0.20 6.60 -24.73
CA VAL A 568 1.20 5.57 -24.41
C VAL A 568 0.57 4.19 -24.67
N GLU A 569 0.75 3.65 -25.88
CA GLU A 569 0.59 2.20 -26.09
C GLU A 569 1.71 1.49 -25.31
N ARG A 570 1.33 0.73 -24.26
CA ARG A 570 2.24 -0.24 -23.65
C ARG A 570 1.81 -1.63 -24.10
N ASN A 571 2.61 -2.22 -24.99
CA ASN A 571 2.54 -3.62 -25.35
C ASN A 571 2.77 -4.48 -24.10
N TYR A 572 1.72 -5.09 -23.57
CA TYR A 572 1.82 -6.22 -22.66
C TYR A 572 1.74 -7.49 -23.51
N SER A 573 2.83 -8.26 -23.53
CA SER A 573 2.82 -9.63 -24.03
C SER A 573 2.20 -10.52 -22.95
N ASP A 574 1.02 -11.08 -23.23
CA ASP A 574 0.43 -12.15 -22.45
C ASP A 574 1.31 -13.40 -22.58
N SER A 575 1.74 -13.92 -21.44
CA SER A 575 2.14 -15.32 -21.30
C SER A 575 1.27 -15.89 -20.19
N GLU A 576 0.29 -16.69 -20.60
CA GLU A 576 -0.53 -17.53 -19.74
C GLU A 576 0.37 -18.53 -19.02
N ASP A 577 0.36 -18.52 -17.69
CA ASP A 577 0.81 -19.66 -16.90
C ASP A 577 -0.19 -19.79 -15.73
N ASP A 578 -1.16 -20.67 -15.94
CA ASP A 578 -2.15 -21.10 -14.96
C ASP A 578 -1.44 -22.01 -13.95
N SER A 579 -1.23 -21.49 -12.75
CA SER A 579 -1.03 -22.32 -11.57
C SER A 579 -1.87 -21.79 -10.42
N GLU A 580 -2.94 -22.51 -10.11
CA GLU A 580 -3.76 -22.36 -8.91
C GLU A 580 -2.89 -22.60 -7.67
N ASP A 581 -2.59 -21.52 -6.94
CA ASP A 581 -2.04 -21.64 -5.59
C ASP A 581 -2.84 -20.72 -4.65
N GLU A 582 -3.70 -21.34 -3.83
CA GLU A 582 -4.52 -20.71 -2.81
C GLU A 582 -3.65 -20.21 -1.64
N SER A 583 -2.98 -19.08 -1.86
CA SER A 583 -2.46 -18.24 -0.78
C SER A 583 -3.08 -16.85 -0.85
N ILE A 584 -4.35 -16.78 -0.47
CA ILE A 584 -5.08 -15.51 -0.34
C ILE A 584 -4.57 -14.77 0.91
N SER A 585 -3.51 -13.98 0.74
CA SER A 585 -3.28 -12.82 1.59
C SER A 585 -2.41 -11.78 0.90
N GLU A 586 -2.85 -10.52 1.05
CA GLU A 586 -2.07 -9.29 0.86
C GLU A 586 -1.97 -8.79 -0.59
N ILE A 587 -2.96 -8.00 -1.02
CA ILE A 587 -2.82 -6.62 -1.52
C ILE A 587 -4.22 -6.05 -1.83
N LEU A 588 -4.72 -5.21 -0.94
CA LEU A 588 -5.30 -3.91 -1.27
C LEU A 588 -4.80 -2.93 -0.22
#